data_AF-A0A9E3TCQ6-F1
#
_entry.id   AF-A0A9E3TCQ6-F1
#
_cell.length_a   1.000
_cell.length_b   1.000
_cell.length_c   1.000
_cell.angle_alpha   90.00
_cell.angle_beta   90.00
_cell.angle_gamma   90.00
#
_symmetry.space_group_name_H-M   'P 1'
#
loop_
_entity.id
_entity.type
_entity.pdbx_description
1 polymer ?
#
loop_
_entity_poly.entity_id
_entity_poly.type
_entity_poly.pdbx_seq_one_letter_code
_entity_poly.pdbx_strand_id
1 'polypeptide(L)'
;MPRRHRNPFTKHLRIIRLSLTAIDRSVGRLVALTNGGASAAAAGRAPQKRKLKLSPKRRTELKLQGQYMGYLRNLRPRQKAQVKALREKKGIRVATAMAKRIATG
;
A
#
# COMPACT_ATOMS: atom_id res chain seq x y z
N MET A 1 32.95 8.94 -43.73
CA MET A 1 31.85 8.53 -42.81
C MET A 1 30.89 7.59 -43.54
N PRO A 2 30.87 6.27 -43.28
CA PRO A 2 29.96 5.37 -43.99
C PRO A 2 28.53 5.51 -43.44
N ARG A 3 27.57 5.79 -44.33
CA ARG A 3 26.14 5.86 -43.99
C ARG A 3 25.62 4.44 -43.76
N ARG A 4 25.21 4.12 -42.53
CA ARG A 4 24.54 2.84 -42.20
C ARG A 4 23.24 2.72 -42.98
N HIS A 5 23.24 1.89 -44.01
CA HIS A 5 22.04 1.53 -44.75
C HIS A 5 21.15 0.67 -43.85
N ARG A 6 20.11 1.26 -43.25
CA ARG A 6 19.12 0.50 -42.48
C ARG A 6 18.30 -0.31 -43.47
N ASN A 7 18.38 -1.64 -43.36
CA ASN A 7 17.75 -2.54 -44.31
C ASN A 7 16.20 -2.40 -44.19
N PRO A 8 15.51 -1.84 -45.19
CA PRO A 8 14.08 -1.51 -45.08
C PRO A 8 13.23 -2.76 -44.83
N PHE A 9 13.67 -3.92 -45.34
CA PHE A 9 13.03 -5.21 -45.13
C PHE A 9 12.87 -5.60 -43.65
N THR A 10 13.89 -5.37 -42.82
CA THR A 10 13.82 -5.70 -41.38
C THR A 10 12.87 -4.76 -40.63
N LYS A 11 12.73 -3.51 -41.10
CA LYS A 11 11.72 -2.56 -40.60
C LYS A 11 10.30 -3.05 -40.93
N HIS A 12 10.06 -3.49 -42.16
CA HIS A 12 8.75 -4.03 -42.56
C HIS A 12 8.39 -5.29 -41.79
N LEU A 13 9.32 -6.24 -41.63
CA LEU A 13 9.10 -7.43 -40.80
C LEU A 13 8.78 -7.09 -39.33
N ARG A 14 9.44 -6.06 -38.77
CA ARG A 14 9.15 -5.59 -37.41
C ARG A 14 7.75 -4.98 -37.31
N ILE A 15 7.34 -4.20 -38.31
CA ILE A 15 6.00 -3.62 -38.38
C ILE A 15 4.94 -4.73 -38.46
N ILE A 16 5.16 -5.73 -39.32
CA ILE A 16 4.26 -6.88 -39.47
C ILE A 16 4.13 -7.62 -38.13
N ARG A 17 5.25 -7.93 -37.46
CA ARG A 17 5.24 -8.57 -36.14
C ARG A 17 4.47 -7.75 -35.10
N LEU A 18 4.69 -6.43 -35.05
CA LEU A 18 3.95 -5.54 -34.15
C LEU A 18 2.44 -5.57 -34.44
N SER A 19 2.04 -5.50 -35.72
CA SER A 19 0.64 -5.53 -36.11
C SER A 19 -0.03 -6.86 -35.74
N LEU A 20 0.64 -8.00 -35.94
CA LEU A 20 0.16 -9.32 -35.54
C LEU A 20 -0.04 -9.41 -34.01
N THR A 21 0.92 -8.92 -33.22
CA THR A 21 0.75 -8.89 -31.75
C THR A 21 -0.37 -7.96 -31.29
N ALA A 22 -0.64 -6.89 -32.02
CA ALA A 22 -1.74 -5.97 -31.72
C ALA A 22 -3.10 -6.62 -32.02
N ILE A 23 -3.20 -7.39 -33.11
CA ILE A 23 -4.37 -8.17 -33.47
C ILE A 23 -4.62 -9.26 -32.44
N ASP A 24 -3.61 -10.06 -32.10
CA ASP A 24 -3.68 -11.13 -31.09
C ASP A 24 -4.23 -10.62 -29.74
N ARG A 25 -3.70 -9.50 -29.25
CA ARG A 25 -4.21 -8.85 -28.02
C ARG A 25 -5.65 -8.35 -28.14
N SER A 26 -6.06 -7.93 -29.33
CA SER A 26 -7.42 -7.41 -29.55
C SER A 26 -8.43 -8.56 -29.59
N VAL A 27 -8.06 -9.68 -30.22
CA VAL A 27 -8.83 -10.93 -30.18
C VAL A 27 -8.91 -11.46 -28.73
N GLY A 28 -7.79 -11.49 -27.99
CA GLY A 28 -7.79 -11.91 -26.58
C GLY A 28 -8.71 -11.07 -25.70
N ARG A 29 -8.80 -9.76 -25.95
CA ARG A 29 -9.77 -8.87 -25.25
C ARG A 29 -11.22 -9.18 -25.63
N LEU A 30 -11.51 -9.46 -26.90
CA LEU A 30 -12.86 -9.83 -27.35
C LEU A 30 -13.30 -11.15 -26.72
N VAL A 31 -12.40 -12.15 -26.68
CA VAL A 31 -12.65 -13.43 -26.01
C VAL A 31 -12.88 -13.24 -24.51
N ALA A 32 -12.13 -12.34 -23.84
CA ALA A 32 -12.36 -12.03 -22.44
C ALA A 32 -13.72 -11.35 -22.19
N LEU A 33 -14.19 -10.50 -23.11
CA LEU A 33 -15.51 -9.88 -23.05
C LEU A 33 -16.64 -10.88 -23.29
N THR A 34 -16.45 -11.85 -24.19
CA THR A 34 -17.47 -12.87 -24.48
C THR A 34 -17.52 -14.00 -23.45
N ASN A 35 -16.37 -14.37 -22.86
CA ASN A 35 -16.29 -15.50 -21.92
C ASN A 35 -16.55 -15.12 -20.46
N GLY A 36 -16.63 -13.84 -20.10
CA GLY A 36 -16.82 -13.49 -18.70
C GLY A 36 -17.05 -12.02 -18.43
N GLY A 37 -18.30 -11.66 -18.15
CA GLY A 37 -18.69 -10.47 -17.38
C GLY A 37 -18.18 -10.47 -15.92
N ALA A 38 -16.96 -10.97 -15.65
CA ALA A 38 -16.42 -11.15 -14.31
C ALA A 38 -14.90 -10.93 -14.22
N SER A 39 -14.29 -10.09 -15.06
CA SER A 39 -12.85 -9.78 -14.95
C SER A 39 -12.49 -8.30 -15.01
N ALA A 40 -13.41 -7.42 -14.58
CA ALA A 40 -13.05 -6.05 -14.20
C ALA A 40 -12.29 -5.96 -12.86
N ALA A 41 -12.11 -7.07 -12.13
CA ALA A 41 -11.43 -7.11 -10.83
C ALA A 41 -9.90 -7.34 -10.89
N ALA A 42 -9.31 -7.55 -12.06
CA ALA A 42 -7.91 -7.98 -12.17
C ALA A 42 -6.92 -6.93 -12.74
N ALA A 43 -7.35 -5.69 -12.98
CA ALA A 43 -6.49 -4.63 -13.53
C ALA A 43 -6.01 -3.59 -12.50
N GLY A 44 -5.87 -4.00 -11.24
CA GLY A 44 -5.36 -3.14 -10.18
C GLY A 44 -4.69 -3.93 -9.09
N ARG A 45 -3.62 -4.67 -9.42
CA ARG A 45 -2.79 -5.30 -8.38
C ARG A 45 -2.23 -4.19 -7.49
N ALA A 46 -2.85 -4.00 -6.33
CA ALA A 46 -2.40 -3.04 -5.34
C ALA A 46 -0.88 -3.23 -5.15
N PRO A 47 -0.09 -2.14 -5.15
CA PRO A 47 1.36 -2.26 -5.03
C PRO A 47 1.66 -3.09 -3.79
N GLN A 48 2.44 -4.17 -3.98
CA GLN A 48 2.84 -5.03 -2.87
C GLN A 48 3.54 -4.14 -1.84
N LYS A 49 2.87 -3.89 -0.71
CA LYS A 49 3.42 -3.08 0.36
C LYS A 49 4.71 -3.75 0.81
N ARG A 50 5.84 -3.07 0.60
CA ARG A 50 7.16 -3.53 1.00
C ARG A 50 7.12 -3.78 2.51
N LYS A 51 7.34 -5.04 2.92
CA LYS A 51 7.42 -5.41 4.34
C LYS A 51 8.65 -4.73 4.94
N LEU A 52 8.45 -3.58 5.58
CA LEU A 52 9.51 -2.88 6.31
C LEU A 52 9.96 -3.80 7.46
N LYS A 53 11.21 -4.26 7.42
CA LYS A 53 11.81 -5.04 8.49
C LYS A 53 12.08 -4.11 9.68
N LEU A 54 11.10 -3.99 10.57
CA LEU A 54 11.23 -3.21 11.81
C LEU A 54 12.07 -3.98 12.83
N SER A 55 13.06 -3.30 13.41
CA SER A 55 13.82 -3.76 14.58
C SER A 55 12.89 -4.07 15.76
N PRO A 56 13.19 -5.08 16.61
CA PRO A 56 12.36 -5.42 17.77
C PRO A 56 12.05 -4.23 18.68
N LYS A 57 13.04 -3.37 18.96
CA LYS A 57 12.86 -2.14 19.77
C LYS A 57 11.83 -1.19 19.15
N ARG A 58 11.88 -1.03 17.83
CA ARG A 58 10.93 -0.16 17.13
C ARG A 58 9.52 -0.74 17.12
N ARG A 59 9.37 -2.07 17.06
CA ARG A 59 8.05 -2.71 17.17
C ARG A 59 7.42 -2.50 18.53
N THR A 60 8.19 -2.61 19.62
CA THR A 60 7.65 -2.43 20.97
C THR A 60 7.21 -0.99 21.21
N GLU A 61 7.98 0.00 20.74
CA GLU A 61 7.59 1.42 20.75
C GLU A 61 6.29 1.67 20.00
N LEU A 62 6.18 1.16 18.77
CA LEU A 62 4.97 1.32 17.95
C LEU A 62 3.76 0.63 18.59
N LYS A 63 3.96 -0.52 19.24
CA LYS A 63 2.90 -1.21 19.98
C LYS A 63 2.40 -0.37 21.15
N LEU A 64 3.31 0.23 21.92
CA LEU A 64 2.96 1.15 23.02
C LEU A 64 2.22 2.39 22.52
N GLN A 65 2.67 2.97 21.40
CA GLN A 65 2.02 4.11 20.77
C GLN A 65 0.62 3.75 20.28
N GLY A 66 0.45 2.59 19.65
CA GLY A 66 -0.85 2.08 19.19
C GLY A 66 -1.83 1.86 20.35
N GLN A 67 -1.37 1.27 21.45
CA GLN A 67 -2.18 1.10 22.66
C GLN A 67 -2.60 2.45 23.26
N TYR A 68 -1.66 3.39 23.37
CA TYR A 68 -1.94 4.76 23.83
C TYR A 68 -3.03 5.45 22.99
N MET A 69 -2.89 5.40 21.66
CA MET A 69 -3.88 5.94 20.72
C MET A 69 -5.24 5.23 20.85
N GLY A 70 -5.22 3.90 21.02
CA GLY A 70 -6.42 3.09 21.21
C GLY A 70 -7.24 3.53 22.42
N TYR A 71 -6.61 3.65 23.59
CA TYR A 71 -7.30 4.11 24.79
C TYR A 71 -7.78 5.56 24.66
N LEU A 72 -6.99 6.42 24.01
CA LEU A 72 -7.39 7.82 23.77
C LEU A 72 -8.62 7.99 22.90
N ARG A 73 -8.94 7.06 21.97
CA ARG A 73 -10.09 7.23 21.07
C ARG A 73 -11.39 7.41 21.82
N ASN A 74 -11.60 6.63 22.89
CA ASN A 74 -12.86 6.57 23.62
C ASN A 74 -12.91 7.52 24.83
N LEU A 75 -11.82 8.22 25.15
CA LEU A 75 -11.74 9.10 26.31
C LEU A 75 -12.43 10.47 26.08
N ARG A 76 -13.05 11.02 27.13
CA ARG A 76 -13.63 12.38 27.12
C ARG A 76 -12.52 13.44 27.04
N PRO A 77 -12.80 14.66 26.54
CA PRO A 77 -11.77 15.70 26.35
C PRO A 77 -10.95 16.03 27.61
N ARG A 78 -11.60 16.10 28.78
CA ARG A 78 -10.91 16.33 30.07
C ARG A 78 -9.93 15.21 30.44
N GLN A 79 -10.33 13.96 30.22
CA GLN A 79 -9.48 12.79 30.48
C GLN A 79 -8.31 12.73 29.49
N LYS A 80 -8.55 13.09 28.21
CA LYS A 80 -7.49 13.22 27.20
C LYS A 80 -6.42 14.23 27.62
N ALA A 81 -6.83 15.39 28.15
CA ALA A 81 -5.90 16.41 28.62
C ALA A 81 -5.01 15.90 29.77
N GLN A 82 -5.61 15.21 30.75
CA GLN A 82 -4.85 14.61 31.87
C GLN A 82 -3.82 13.58 31.39
N VAL A 83 -4.23 12.68 30.49
CA VAL A 83 -3.35 11.65 29.92
C VAL A 83 -2.23 12.26 29.07
N LYS A 84 -2.48 13.36 28.34
CA LYS A 84 -1.45 14.08 27.57
C LYS A 84 -0.45 14.78 28.49
N ALA A 85 -0.92 15.50 29.51
CA ALA A 85 -0.04 16.12 30.50
C ALA A 85 0.85 15.09 31.21
N LEU A 86 0.31 13.90 31.49
CA LEU A 86 1.09 12.83 32.11
C LEU A 86 2.11 12.22 31.14
N ARG A 87 1.81 12.15 29.84
CA ARG A 87 2.78 11.73 28.81
C ARG A 87 3.98 12.67 28.73
N GLU A 88 3.75 13.98 28.80
CA GLU A 88 4.83 14.98 28.76
C GLU A 88 5.74 14.88 29.99
N LYS A 89 5.16 14.62 31.17
CA LYS A 89 5.93 14.55 32.43
C LYS A 89 6.63 13.22 32.66
N LYS A 90 5.99 12.09 32.36
CA LYS A 90 6.45 10.74 32.76
C LYS A 90 6.66 9.77 31.59
N GLY A 91 6.40 10.21 30.36
CA GLY A 91 6.55 9.41 29.16
C GLY A 91 5.38 8.48 28.86
N ILE A 92 5.50 7.76 27.73
CA ILE A 92 4.37 7.05 27.11
C ILE A 92 3.90 5.84 27.90
N ARG A 93 4.80 5.12 28.59
CA ARG A 93 4.45 3.89 29.33
C ARG A 93 3.47 4.17 30.46
N VAL A 94 3.77 5.19 31.27
CA VAL A 94 2.91 5.58 32.40
C VAL A 94 1.59 6.16 31.90
N ALA A 95 1.65 6.96 30.82
CA ALA A 95 0.46 7.51 30.20
C ALA A 95 -0.49 6.43 29.65
N THR A 96 0.04 5.38 29.02
CA THR A 96 -0.77 4.24 28.54
C THR A 96 -1.40 3.47 29.69
N ALA A 97 -0.68 3.28 30.81
CA ALA A 97 -1.23 2.61 31.99
C ALA A 97 -2.40 3.41 32.62
N MET A 98 -2.25 4.73 32.71
CA MET A 98 -3.32 5.61 33.17
C MET A 98 -4.51 5.60 32.20
N ALA A 99 -4.24 5.73 30.90
CA ALA A 99 -5.29 5.71 29.87
C ALA A 99 -6.08 4.40 29.89
N LYS A 100 -5.40 3.26 30.12
CA LYS A 100 -6.06 1.96 30.30
C LYS A 100 -7.02 1.97 31.49
N ARG A 101 -6.60 2.48 32.65
CA ARG A 101 -7.46 2.55 33.84
C ARG A 101 -8.71 3.39 33.60
N ILE A 102 -8.56 4.54 32.93
CA ILE A 102 -9.69 5.45 32.67
C ILE A 102 -10.60 4.91 31.55
N ALA A 103 -10.08 4.11 30.62
CA ALA A 103 -10.87 3.54 29.53
C ALA A 103 -11.64 2.27 29.91
N THR A 104 -11.24 1.59 31.00
CA THR A 104 -11.86 0.34 31.48
C THR A 104 -12.75 0.55 32.70
N GLY A 105 -12.58 1.66 33.44
CA GLY A 105 -13.47 2.09 34.52
C GLY A 105 -14.50 3.09 34.02
#